data_AF-A0A7V5EKL3-F1
#
_entry.id   AF-A0A7V5EKL3-F1
#
_cell.length_a   1.000
_cell.length_b   1.000
_cell.length_c   1.000
_cell.angle_alpha   90.00
_cell.angle_beta   90.00
_cell.angle_gamma   90.00
#
_symmetry.space_group_name_H-M   'P 1'
#
loop_
_entity.id
_entity.type
_entity.pdbx_description
1 polymer ?
#
loop_
_entity_poly.entity_id
_entity_poly.type
_entity_poly.pdbx_seq_one_letter_code
_entity_poly.pdbx_strand_id
1 'polypeptide(L)'
;MNIKKFFFIFGLLVPTVAFCQPQIQSPYSRIGLGNFQSGEVLSSRSLGGLSAIYHDRNNLNPVNPASFAFLGATSFDIGVHAQNYTIKSPKDQINNWAGGLDNINLGVSLVNDYNRELEGRKSDWRFGMGIGLSPYTRVGYDVNNTTTKDDITVNYEFAGEGGSYQVNWSNAAKYKNFAFGVNWGFLLGKVSETQFNQFNDTIFHFYNNEYITDYSYKGTNLKLGGIWDYHFKDKTKENGLRGDRLTLGGYVQPGFKIKTTVNEQINRISNAFGIKDSIFYADEAQYTPKHPM
;
A
#
# COMPACT_ATOMS: atom_id res chain seq x y z
N MET A 1 -24.40 6.81 -27.89
CA MET A 1 -24.92 6.40 -26.57
C MET A 1 -25.06 7.64 -25.71
N ASN A 2 -26.27 8.03 -25.30
CA ASN A 2 -26.50 9.29 -24.59
C ASN A 2 -25.75 9.31 -23.25
N ILE A 3 -25.04 10.40 -22.92
CA ILE A 3 -24.26 10.56 -21.69
C ILE A 3 -25.07 10.19 -20.43
N LYS A 4 -26.38 10.48 -20.44
CA LYS A 4 -27.32 10.12 -19.37
C LYS A 4 -27.49 8.61 -19.19
N LYS A 5 -27.48 7.83 -20.29
CA LYS A 5 -27.55 6.36 -20.26
C LYS A 5 -26.23 5.74 -19.75
N PHE A 6 -25.09 6.36 -20.07
CA PHE A 6 -23.79 5.95 -19.56
C PHE A 6 -23.70 6.13 -18.04
N PHE A 7 -24.07 7.30 -17.51
CA PHE A 7 -24.10 7.54 -16.05
C PHE A 7 -25.11 6.65 -15.31
N PHE A 8 -26.26 6.35 -15.93
CA PHE A 8 -27.26 5.45 -15.34
C PHE A 8 -26.76 4.00 -15.26
N ILE A 9 -26.12 3.50 -16.32
CA ILE A 9 -25.53 2.14 -16.33
C ILE A 9 -24.35 2.06 -15.36
N PHE A 10 -23.50 3.09 -15.30
CA PHE A 10 -22.38 3.17 -14.37
C PHE A 10 -22.86 3.23 -12.91
N GLY A 11 -23.90 4.04 -12.63
CA GLY A 11 -24.52 4.12 -11.31
C GLY A 11 -25.23 2.84 -10.86
N LEU A 12 -25.68 1.98 -11.78
CA LEU A 12 -26.34 0.71 -11.46
C LEU A 12 -25.33 -0.45 -11.25
N LEU A 13 -24.19 -0.42 -11.94
CA LEU A 13 -23.16 -1.46 -11.85
C LEU A 13 -22.20 -1.27 -10.66
N VAL A 14 -21.93 -0.03 -10.24
CA VAL A 14 -21.00 0.26 -9.13
C VAL A 14 -21.48 -0.29 -7.76
N PRO A 15 -22.77 -0.19 -7.37
CA PRO A 15 -23.18 -0.67 -6.06
C PRO A 15 -23.25 -2.21 -5.94
N THR A 16 -23.37 -2.96 -7.05
CA THR A 16 -23.46 -4.44 -6.99
C THR A 16 -22.10 -5.13 -6.85
N VAL A 17 -20.99 -4.43 -7.10
CA VAL A 17 -19.62 -4.92 -6.82
C VAL A 17 -19.03 -4.35 -5.53
N ALA A 18 -19.77 -3.49 -4.82
CA ALA A 18 -19.34 -2.90 -3.54
C ALA A 18 -19.53 -3.85 -2.33
N PHE A 19 -19.99 -5.10 -2.56
CA PHE A 19 -19.93 -6.14 -1.55
C PHE A 19 -18.46 -6.47 -1.26
N CYS A 20 -18.01 -6.07 -0.07
CA CYS A 20 -16.76 -6.43 0.62
C CYS A 20 -15.89 -7.44 -0.15
N GLN A 21 -15.04 -6.94 -1.05
CA GLN A 21 -14.02 -7.79 -1.66
C GLN A 21 -12.92 -8.00 -0.62
N PRO A 22 -12.48 -9.25 -0.37
CA PRO A 22 -11.32 -9.47 0.47
C PRO A 22 -10.14 -8.70 -0.11
N GLN A 23 -9.59 -7.76 0.66
CA GLN A 23 -8.51 -6.88 0.21
C GLN A 23 -7.28 -7.67 -0.24
N ILE A 24 -7.06 -8.84 0.37
CA ILE A 24 -6.07 -9.86 0.01
C ILE A 24 -6.47 -11.17 0.70
N GLN A 25 -6.16 -12.32 0.11
CA GLN A 25 -6.31 -13.65 0.74
C GLN A 25 -5.02 -14.44 0.51
N SER A 26 -3.97 -13.99 1.19
CA SER A 26 -2.64 -14.55 1.14
C SER A 26 -2.29 -15.17 2.50
N PRO A 27 -2.22 -16.51 2.62
CA PRO A 27 -1.82 -17.18 3.86
C PRO A 27 -0.46 -16.69 4.41
N TYR A 28 0.43 -16.22 3.52
CA TYR A 28 1.73 -15.67 3.89
C TYR A 28 1.64 -14.32 4.61
N SER A 29 0.53 -13.59 4.45
CA SER A 29 0.32 -12.30 5.11
C SER A 29 0.12 -12.40 6.62
N ARG A 30 -0.05 -13.62 7.16
CA ARG A 30 -0.06 -13.89 8.61
C ARG A 30 1.30 -13.61 9.28
N ILE A 31 2.39 -13.59 8.52
CA ILE A 31 3.73 -13.46 9.10
C ILE A 31 4.16 -11.99 9.13
N GLY A 32 4.56 -11.51 10.31
CA GLY A 32 5.13 -10.17 10.47
C GLY A 32 4.08 -9.08 10.31
N LEU A 33 4.38 -8.05 9.51
CA LEU A 33 3.47 -6.92 9.26
C LEU A 33 2.50 -7.17 8.09
N GLY A 34 2.53 -8.38 7.51
CA GLY A 34 1.81 -8.73 6.29
C GLY A 34 2.61 -8.51 5.01
N ASN A 35 1.89 -8.51 3.89
CA ASN A 35 2.47 -8.35 2.56
C ASN A 35 2.76 -6.87 2.28
N PHE A 36 4.03 -6.53 2.14
CA PHE A 36 4.46 -5.19 1.73
C PHE A 36 3.91 -4.84 0.35
N GLN A 37 3.47 -3.60 0.20
CA GLN A 37 2.97 -3.08 -1.07
C GLN A 37 4.07 -2.26 -1.75
N SER A 38 4.29 -2.50 -3.05
CA SER A 38 5.18 -1.65 -3.83
C SER A 38 4.46 -0.31 -4.06
N GLY A 39 4.94 0.77 -3.42
CA GLY A 39 4.35 2.12 -3.55
C GLY A 39 4.54 2.76 -4.93
N GLU A 40 4.69 1.95 -5.96
CA GLU A 40 4.99 2.32 -7.34
C GLU A 40 3.72 2.74 -8.07
N VAL A 41 3.85 3.81 -8.86
CA VAL A 41 2.77 4.26 -9.77
C VAL A 41 2.66 3.34 -10.97
N LEU A 42 1.47 3.32 -11.60
CA LEU A 42 1.16 2.47 -12.76
C LEU A 42 2.22 2.57 -13.86
N SER A 43 2.66 3.78 -14.19
CA SER A 43 3.68 4.01 -15.22
C SER A 43 5.02 3.37 -14.87
N SER A 44 5.42 3.39 -13.62
CA SER A 44 6.66 2.75 -13.15
C SER A 44 6.53 1.22 -13.12
N ARG A 45 5.38 0.71 -12.66
CA ARG A 45 5.06 -0.72 -12.66
C ARG A 45 5.06 -1.31 -14.08
N SER A 46 4.48 -0.59 -15.04
CA SER A 46 4.49 -0.97 -16.47
C SER A 46 5.90 -1.00 -17.08
N LEU A 47 6.86 -0.29 -16.47
CA LEU A 47 8.28 -0.31 -16.84
C LEU A 47 9.11 -1.30 -16.01
N GLY A 48 8.45 -2.27 -15.37
CA GLY A 48 9.13 -3.29 -14.55
C GLY A 48 9.61 -2.79 -13.19
N GLY A 49 8.95 -1.77 -12.62
CA GLY A 49 9.31 -1.20 -11.31
C GLY A 49 10.43 -0.16 -11.38
N LEU A 50 10.65 0.45 -12.56
CA LEU A 50 11.65 1.49 -12.75
C LEU A 50 11.21 2.80 -12.07
N SER A 51 11.33 2.86 -10.76
CA SER A 51 10.81 3.96 -9.92
C SER A 51 11.91 4.91 -9.46
N ALA A 52 13.16 4.46 -9.41
CA ALA A 52 14.29 5.29 -8.94
C ALA A 52 14.60 6.47 -9.87
N ILE A 53 14.42 6.31 -11.18
CA ILE A 53 14.78 7.34 -12.18
C ILE A 53 13.57 7.95 -12.89
N TYR A 54 12.39 7.32 -12.77
CA TYR A 54 11.21 7.76 -13.48
C TYR A 54 10.73 9.11 -12.98
N HIS A 55 10.57 10.06 -13.90
CA HIS A 55 10.02 11.37 -13.61
C HIS A 55 9.44 11.95 -14.89
N ASP A 56 8.31 12.63 -14.75
CA ASP A 56 7.58 13.26 -15.84
C ASP A 56 7.06 14.62 -15.35
N ARG A 57 6.69 15.50 -16.28
CA ARG A 57 6.06 16.79 -15.96
C ARG A 57 4.63 16.62 -15.44
N ASN A 58 3.97 15.52 -15.82
CA ASN A 58 2.53 15.31 -15.55
C ASN A 58 2.25 14.12 -14.64
N ASN A 59 3.16 13.15 -14.55
CA ASN A 59 3.00 11.97 -13.73
C ASN A 59 3.78 12.09 -12.42
N LEU A 60 3.12 11.77 -11.31
CA LEU A 60 3.74 11.73 -9.99
C LEU A 60 4.59 10.47 -9.84
N ASN A 61 5.67 10.55 -9.07
CA ASN A 61 6.41 9.39 -8.62
C ASN A 61 6.74 9.50 -7.12
N PRO A 62 5.84 9.02 -6.24
CA PRO A 62 6.02 9.10 -4.80
C PRO A 62 7.17 8.22 -4.27
N VAL A 63 7.67 7.28 -5.08
CA VAL A 63 8.76 6.38 -4.66
C VAL A 63 10.06 7.15 -4.48
N ASN A 64 10.43 7.99 -5.45
CA ASN A 64 11.59 8.89 -5.35
C ASN A 64 11.11 10.34 -5.13
N PRO A 65 11.33 10.94 -3.94
CA PRO A 65 10.86 12.28 -3.65
C PRO A 65 11.49 13.36 -4.55
N ALA A 66 12.68 13.15 -5.13
CA ALA A 66 13.28 14.11 -6.05
C ALA A 66 12.48 14.33 -7.34
N SER A 67 11.62 13.38 -7.71
CA SER A 67 10.78 13.44 -8.90
C SER A 67 9.80 14.62 -8.90
N PHE A 68 9.36 15.07 -7.71
CA PHE A 68 8.39 16.17 -7.57
C PHE A 68 8.92 17.50 -8.12
N ALA A 69 10.24 17.71 -8.13
CA ALA A 69 10.83 18.94 -8.68
C ALA A 69 10.80 19.01 -10.22
N PHE A 70 10.40 17.92 -10.89
CA PHE A 70 10.25 17.85 -12.35
C PHE A 70 8.81 18.15 -12.81
N LEU A 71 7.86 18.24 -11.87
CA LEU A 71 6.46 18.53 -12.20
C LEU A 71 6.32 19.90 -12.85
N GLY A 72 5.61 19.93 -13.98
CA GLY A 72 5.30 21.16 -14.70
C GLY A 72 4.02 21.84 -14.20
N ALA A 73 3.13 21.06 -13.59
CA ALA A 73 1.84 21.52 -13.09
C ALA A 73 1.46 20.75 -11.81
N THR A 74 0.38 21.19 -11.16
CA THR A 74 -0.24 20.41 -10.09
C THR A 74 -0.87 19.15 -10.69
N SER A 75 -0.42 17.99 -10.23
CA SER A 75 -0.88 16.69 -10.67
C SER A 75 -1.56 15.96 -9.52
N PHE A 76 -2.62 15.23 -9.84
CA PHE A 76 -3.34 14.38 -8.91
C PHE A 76 -3.41 12.96 -9.49
N ASP A 77 -3.06 11.98 -8.67
CA ASP A 77 -2.93 10.57 -9.06
C ASP A 77 -3.74 9.70 -8.09
N ILE A 78 -4.61 8.84 -8.64
CA ILE A 78 -5.31 7.80 -7.89
C ILE A 78 -5.05 6.49 -8.60
N GLY A 79 -4.46 5.54 -7.88
CA GLY A 79 -4.22 4.18 -8.33
C GLY A 79 -5.16 3.22 -7.64
N VAL A 80 -5.74 2.32 -8.43
CA VAL A 80 -6.50 1.15 -7.95
C VAL A 80 -6.00 -0.08 -8.69
N HIS A 81 -5.98 -1.23 -8.04
CA HIS A 81 -5.61 -2.48 -8.66
C HIS A 81 -6.70 -3.53 -8.52
N ALA A 82 -6.66 -4.49 -9.43
CA ALA A 82 -7.30 -5.79 -9.32
C ALA A 82 -6.26 -6.84 -9.71
N GLN A 83 -6.17 -7.90 -8.93
CA GLN A 83 -5.24 -8.99 -9.11
C GLN A 83 -5.99 -10.32 -8.99
N ASN A 84 -5.68 -11.25 -9.88
CA ASN A 84 -6.10 -12.63 -9.78
C ASN A 84 -4.87 -13.47 -9.45
N TYR A 85 -4.94 -14.28 -8.40
CA TYR A 85 -3.85 -15.17 -8.01
C TYR A 85 -4.40 -16.57 -7.73
N THR A 86 -3.57 -17.55 -8.03
CA THR A 86 -3.89 -18.96 -7.85
C THR A 86 -2.93 -19.56 -6.83
N ILE A 87 -3.46 -20.02 -5.71
CA ILE A 87 -2.70 -20.74 -4.69
C ILE A 87 -2.84 -22.24 -4.98
N LYS A 88 -1.71 -22.93 -5.08
CA LYS A 88 -1.66 -24.38 -5.30
C LYS A 88 -1.05 -25.07 -4.08
N SER A 89 -1.78 -26.04 -3.56
CA SER A 89 -1.34 -27.04 -2.60
C SER A 89 -1.21 -28.38 -3.33
N PRO A 90 -0.47 -29.38 -2.83
CA PRO A 90 -0.39 -30.70 -3.47
C PRO A 90 -1.75 -31.38 -3.75
N LYS A 91 -2.81 -30.99 -3.04
CA LYS A 91 -4.16 -31.56 -3.18
C LYS A 91 -5.21 -30.60 -3.73
N ASP A 92 -4.99 -29.29 -3.63
CA ASP A 92 -6.00 -28.26 -3.89
C ASP A 92 -5.46 -27.10 -4.71
N GLN A 93 -6.35 -26.47 -5.49
CA GLN A 93 -6.08 -25.23 -6.21
C GLN A 93 -7.19 -24.23 -5.92
N ILE A 94 -6.82 -23.06 -5.40
CA ILE A 94 -7.73 -21.97 -5.08
C ILE A 94 -7.39 -20.79 -5.98
N ASN A 95 -8.40 -20.24 -6.66
CA ASN A 95 -8.25 -19.04 -7.48
C ASN A 95 -9.03 -17.89 -6.86
N ASN A 96 -8.31 -16.82 -6.50
CA ASN A 96 -8.87 -15.68 -5.79
C ASN A 96 -8.62 -14.38 -6.55
N TRP A 97 -9.63 -13.53 -6.55
CA TRP A 97 -9.52 -12.14 -6.95
C TRP A 97 -9.37 -11.26 -5.72
N ALA A 98 -8.46 -10.30 -5.78
CA ALA A 98 -8.33 -9.23 -4.80
C ALA A 98 -8.25 -7.89 -5.52
N GLY A 99 -8.70 -6.85 -4.86
CA GLY A 99 -8.63 -5.48 -5.38
C GLY A 99 -8.49 -4.48 -4.26
N GLY A 100 -8.01 -3.30 -4.59
CA GLY A 100 -7.84 -2.26 -3.60
C GLY A 100 -7.25 -0.97 -4.14
N LEU A 101 -7.14 0.01 -3.24
CA LEU A 101 -6.48 1.28 -3.48
C LEU A 101 -4.97 1.11 -3.47
N ASP A 102 -4.26 1.49 -4.53
CA ASP A 102 -2.79 1.55 -4.57
C ASP A 102 -2.28 2.84 -3.95
N ASN A 103 -2.83 3.98 -4.34
CA ASN A 103 -2.37 5.27 -3.87
C ASN A 103 -3.39 6.39 -4.13
N ILE A 104 -3.24 7.48 -3.38
CA ILE A 104 -3.85 8.78 -3.64
C ILE A 104 -2.73 9.80 -3.44
N ASN A 105 -2.30 10.47 -4.49
CA ASN A 105 -1.21 11.44 -4.41
C ASN A 105 -1.64 12.77 -5.02
N LEU A 106 -1.16 13.85 -4.42
CA LEU A 106 -1.26 15.21 -4.93
C LEU A 106 0.15 15.80 -4.95
N GLY A 107 0.63 16.17 -6.13
CA GLY A 107 1.89 16.91 -6.28
C GLY A 107 1.61 18.30 -6.80
N VAL A 108 2.24 19.29 -6.20
CA VAL A 108 2.14 20.70 -6.57
C VAL A 108 3.51 21.16 -7.06
N SER A 109 3.55 21.67 -8.28
CA SER A 109 4.72 22.40 -8.77
C SER A 109 4.68 23.81 -8.20
N LEU A 110 5.69 24.18 -7.41
CA LEU A 110 5.78 25.50 -6.79
C LEU A 110 6.36 26.55 -7.74
N VAL A 111 6.84 26.12 -8.92
CA VAL A 111 7.38 26.99 -9.97
C VAL A 111 6.62 26.70 -11.26
N ASN A 112 5.72 27.60 -11.64
CA ASN A 112 4.99 27.49 -12.89
C ASN A 112 5.87 27.96 -14.07
N ASP A 113 6.22 27.04 -14.96
CA ASP A 113 7.00 27.34 -16.17
C ASP A 113 6.32 28.41 -17.04
N TYR A 114 4.98 28.43 -17.09
CA TYR A 114 4.22 29.43 -17.87
C TYR A 114 4.37 30.86 -17.33
N ASN A 115 4.33 31.02 -16.01
CA ASN A 115 4.50 32.34 -15.39
C ASN A 115 5.95 32.83 -15.47
N ARG A 116 6.92 31.90 -15.47
CA ARG A 116 8.35 32.20 -15.63
C ARG A 116 8.69 32.83 -16.98
N GLU A 117 8.07 32.34 -18.05
CA GLU A 117 8.27 32.90 -19.39
C GLU A 117 7.68 34.31 -19.50
N LEU A 118 6.53 34.55 -18.87
CA LEU A 118 5.87 35.86 -18.84
C LEU A 118 6.59 36.90 -17.97
N GLU A 119 7.20 36.47 -16.85
CA GLU A 119 7.86 37.37 -15.89
C GLU A 119 9.36 37.56 -16.11
N GLY A 120 9.95 36.93 -17.14
CA GLY A 120 11.38 37.04 -17.45
C GLY A 120 12.33 36.45 -16.38
N ARG A 121 11.81 35.73 -15.38
CA ARG A 121 12.59 35.16 -14.27
C ARG A 121 13.30 33.88 -14.71
N LYS A 122 14.61 33.98 -15.00
CA LYS A 122 15.49 32.85 -15.33
C LYS A 122 16.12 32.22 -14.08
N SER A 123 15.31 31.69 -13.17
CA SER A 123 15.85 30.87 -12.08
C SER A 123 16.06 29.43 -12.56
N ASP A 124 17.26 28.89 -12.38
CA ASP A 124 17.57 27.49 -12.63
C ASP A 124 16.98 26.55 -11.56
N TRP A 125 16.41 27.12 -10.50
CA TRP A 125 15.75 26.39 -9.43
C TRP A 125 14.30 26.07 -9.78
N ARG A 126 13.90 24.83 -9.51
CA ARG A 126 12.52 24.36 -9.50
C ARG A 126 12.22 23.72 -8.17
N PHE A 127 11.03 23.94 -7.65
CA PHE A 127 10.58 23.37 -6.39
C PHE A 127 9.27 22.62 -6.60
N GLY A 128 9.13 21.49 -5.94
CA GLY A 128 7.93 20.68 -5.95
C GLY A 128 7.64 20.15 -4.56
N MET A 129 6.35 20.03 -4.25
CA MET A 129 5.88 19.43 -3.01
C MET A 129 4.81 18.40 -3.35
N GLY A 130 4.61 17.43 -2.48
CA GLY A 130 3.48 16.53 -2.62
C GLY A 130 3.05 15.90 -1.32
N ILE A 131 1.78 15.52 -1.27
CA ILE A 131 1.21 14.70 -0.22
C ILE A 131 0.66 13.43 -0.83
N GLY A 132 0.76 12.32 -0.12
CA GLY A 132 0.28 11.04 -0.61
C GLY A 132 -0.22 10.15 0.50
N LEU A 133 -1.22 9.32 0.20
CA LEU A 133 -1.68 8.22 1.02
C LEU A 133 -1.51 6.94 0.21
N SER A 134 -0.83 5.96 0.77
CA SER A 134 -0.67 4.64 0.15
C SER A 134 -0.70 3.56 1.22
N PRO A 135 -1.19 2.35 0.92
CA PRO A 135 -0.99 1.20 1.79
C PRO A 135 0.50 0.85 1.81
N TYR A 136 1.01 0.52 2.99
CA TYR A 136 2.38 0.07 3.20
C TYR A 136 2.43 -1.45 3.35
N THR A 137 1.50 -2.03 4.11
CA THR A 137 1.30 -3.49 4.21
C THR A 137 -0.17 -3.85 4.15
N ARG A 138 -0.46 -5.09 3.73
CA ARG A 138 -1.79 -5.69 3.77
C ARG A 138 -1.74 -7.03 4.48
N VAL A 139 -2.69 -7.26 5.38
CA VAL A 139 -2.97 -8.55 6.00
C VAL A 139 -4.35 -8.98 5.56
N GLY A 140 -4.45 -10.23 5.13
CA GLY A 140 -5.70 -10.79 4.64
C GLY A 140 -5.47 -12.26 4.39
N TYR A 141 -6.00 -13.11 5.26
CA TYR A 141 -6.01 -14.55 5.11
C TYR A 141 -7.24 -15.12 5.79
N ASP A 142 -7.69 -16.25 5.26
CA ASP A 142 -8.74 -17.08 5.82
C ASP A 142 -8.33 -18.51 5.49
N VAL A 143 -7.95 -19.26 6.53
CA VAL A 143 -7.41 -20.60 6.43
C VAL A 143 -8.14 -21.49 7.42
N ASN A 144 -8.83 -22.49 6.88
CA ASN A 144 -9.51 -23.51 7.65
C ASN A 144 -8.73 -24.81 7.64
N ASN A 145 -8.60 -25.43 8.81
CA ASN A 145 -7.95 -26.72 8.98
C ASN A 145 -8.77 -27.60 9.92
N THR A 146 -9.29 -28.71 9.38
CA THR A 146 -10.03 -29.69 10.17
C THR A 146 -9.10 -30.83 10.56
N THR A 147 -9.02 -31.13 11.85
CA THR A 147 -8.27 -32.27 12.38
C THR A 147 -9.19 -33.15 13.20
N THR A 148 -9.12 -34.46 12.96
CA THR A 148 -9.81 -35.47 13.77
C THR A 148 -8.79 -36.27 14.55
N LYS A 149 -8.97 -36.34 15.88
CA LYS A 149 -8.13 -37.15 16.77
C LYS A 149 -9.02 -37.81 17.81
N ASP A 150 -8.88 -39.13 17.98
CA ASP A 150 -9.60 -39.91 18.99
C ASP A 150 -11.13 -39.65 18.97
N ASP A 151 -11.74 -39.73 17.77
CA ASP A 151 -13.16 -39.44 17.46
C ASP A 151 -13.64 -37.99 17.69
N ILE A 152 -12.77 -37.08 18.13
CA ILE A 152 -13.08 -35.66 18.27
C ILE A 152 -12.63 -34.93 17.00
N THR A 153 -13.59 -34.29 16.31
CA THR A 153 -13.30 -33.43 15.16
C THR A 153 -13.26 -31.97 15.58
N VAL A 154 -12.10 -31.33 15.39
CA VAL A 154 -11.89 -29.90 15.66
C VAL A 154 -11.63 -29.17 14.35
N ASN A 155 -12.40 -28.12 14.09
CA ASN A 155 -12.17 -27.19 13.01
C ASN A 155 -11.43 -25.96 13.56
N TYR A 156 -10.25 -25.70 13.01
CA TYR A 156 -9.44 -24.52 13.31
C TYR A 156 -9.59 -23.52 12.17
N GLU A 157 -10.22 -22.39 12.44
CA GLU A 157 -10.36 -21.28 11.52
C GLU A 157 -9.40 -20.15 11.93
N PHE A 158 -8.52 -19.79 11.00
CA PHE A 158 -7.58 -18.69 11.18
C PHE A 158 -7.92 -17.60 10.17
N ALA A 159 -8.42 -16.48 10.66
CA ALA A 159 -8.70 -15.30 9.87
C ALA A 159 -7.80 -14.15 10.32
N GLY A 160 -7.40 -13.30 9.38
CA GLY A 160 -6.72 -12.06 9.72
C GLY A 160 -6.93 -11.02 8.64
N GLU A 161 -7.19 -9.78 9.04
CA GLU A 161 -7.49 -8.69 8.13
C GLU A 161 -6.88 -7.35 8.58
N GLY A 162 -6.70 -6.45 7.61
CA GLY A 162 -6.25 -5.08 7.82
C GLY A 162 -4.90 -4.82 7.18
N GLY A 163 -4.03 -4.09 7.88
CA GLY A 163 -2.70 -3.74 7.39
C GLY A 163 -2.27 -2.36 7.87
N SER A 164 -1.37 -1.74 7.12
CA SER A 164 -0.87 -0.41 7.42
C SER A 164 -0.92 0.51 6.21
N TYR A 165 -1.15 1.79 6.49
CA TYR A 165 -1.14 2.88 5.55
C TYR A 165 -0.03 3.87 5.93
N GLN A 166 0.54 4.51 4.92
CA GLN A 166 1.50 5.59 5.09
C GLN A 166 0.95 6.88 4.49
N VAL A 167 1.01 7.95 5.28
CA VAL A 167 0.79 9.33 4.84
C VAL A 167 2.16 9.95 4.60
N ASN A 168 2.39 10.40 3.39
CA ASN A 168 3.66 10.89 2.90
C ASN A 168 3.57 12.39 2.63
N TRP A 169 4.59 13.14 3.06
CA TRP A 169 4.79 14.53 2.70
C TRP A 169 6.19 14.71 2.10
N SER A 170 6.23 14.99 0.81
CA SER A 170 7.44 15.09 -0.01
C SER A 170 7.74 16.53 -0.37
N ASN A 171 9.01 16.90 -0.31
CA ASN A 171 9.53 18.18 -0.77
C ASN A 171 10.75 17.92 -1.65
N ALA A 172 10.87 18.66 -2.75
CA ALA A 172 11.92 18.47 -3.73
C ALA A 172 12.38 19.81 -4.30
N ALA A 173 13.67 19.85 -4.62
CA ALA A 173 14.27 20.96 -5.34
C ALA A 173 15.18 20.44 -6.44
N LYS A 174 15.16 21.14 -7.58
CA LYS A 174 16.00 20.85 -8.73
C LYS A 174 16.79 22.09 -9.08
N TYR A 175 18.10 21.93 -9.19
CA TYR A 175 19.02 22.93 -9.71
C TYR A 175 19.62 22.43 -11.03
N LYS A 176 19.28 23.10 -12.13
CA LYS A 176 19.68 22.72 -13.49
C LYS A 176 19.30 21.26 -13.80
N ASN A 177 20.27 20.36 -13.75
CA ASN A 177 20.15 18.96 -14.14
C ASN A 177 20.07 18.03 -12.93
N PHE A 178 20.31 18.52 -11.72
CA PHE A 178 20.30 17.72 -10.50
C PHE A 178 19.09 18.07 -9.65
N ALA A 179 18.37 17.05 -9.20
CA ALA A 179 17.25 17.16 -8.30
C ALA A 179 17.51 16.33 -7.05
N PHE A 180 17.08 16.86 -5.91
CA PHE A 180 17.09 16.18 -4.63
C PHE A 180 15.72 16.33 -3.96
N GLY A 181 15.36 15.36 -3.12
CA GLY A 181 14.10 15.38 -2.41
C GLY A 181 14.16 14.67 -1.07
N VAL A 182 13.27 15.09 -0.19
CA VAL A 182 13.06 14.54 1.15
C VAL A 182 11.59 14.21 1.29
N ASN A 183 11.28 13.07 1.86
CA ASN A 183 9.93 12.66 2.18
C ASN A 183 9.84 12.24 3.65
N TRP A 184 8.86 12.81 4.35
CA TRP A 184 8.47 12.41 5.68
C TRP A 184 7.21 11.55 5.59
N GLY A 185 7.29 10.33 6.11
CA GLY A 185 6.19 9.38 6.13
C GLY A 185 5.69 9.11 7.55
N PHE A 186 4.38 9.08 7.73
CA PHE A 186 3.71 8.66 8.95
C PHE A 186 2.95 7.36 8.68
N LEU A 187 3.37 6.29 9.36
CA LEU A 187 2.79 4.96 9.25
C LEU A 187 1.73 4.76 10.34
N LEU A 188 0.55 4.33 9.93
CA LEU A 188 -0.57 3.98 10.80
C LEU A 188 -1.17 2.67 10.32
N GLY A 189 -1.44 1.73 11.22
CA GLY A 189 -2.06 0.46 10.82
C GLY A 189 -2.86 -0.17 11.93
N LYS A 190 -3.83 -1.00 11.53
CA LYS A 190 -4.55 -1.90 12.41
C LYS A 190 -4.65 -3.26 11.72
N VAL A 191 -4.33 -4.33 12.44
CA VAL A 191 -4.53 -5.71 12.01
C VAL A 191 -5.32 -6.42 13.10
N SER A 192 -6.37 -7.14 12.70
CA SER A 192 -7.13 -8.02 13.58
C SER A 192 -6.86 -9.45 13.16
N GLU A 193 -6.45 -10.30 14.08
CA GLU A 193 -6.30 -11.73 13.89
C GLU A 193 -7.32 -12.46 14.75
N THR A 194 -8.08 -13.35 14.13
CA THR A 194 -9.07 -14.20 14.81
C THR A 194 -8.67 -15.65 14.63
N GLN A 195 -8.59 -16.39 15.72
CA GLN A 195 -8.52 -17.84 15.72
C GLN A 195 -9.79 -18.40 16.37
N PHE A 196 -10.56 -19.16 15.61
CA PHE A 196 -11.75 -19.83 16.09
C PHE A 196 -11.54 -21.35 16.12
N ASN A 197 -11.68 -21.93 17.30
CA ASN A 197 -11.55 -23.37 17.53
C ASN A 197 -12.94 -23.93 17.78
N GLN A 198 -13.49 -24.59 16.76
CA GLN A 198 -14.83 -25.18 16.79
C GLN A 198 -14.75 -26.69 17.00
N PHE A 199 -15.48 -27.19 18.00
CA PHE A 199 -15.62 -28.62 18.24
C PHE A 199 -16.90 -29.13 17.57
N ASN A 200 -16.76 -29.91 16.50
CA ASN A 200 -17.87 -30.42 15.68
C ASN A 200 -18.30 -31.82 16.15
N ASP A 201 -18.89 -31.91 17.34
CA ASP A 201 -19.50 -33.15 17.84
C ASP A 201 -20.94 -32.91 18.34
N THR A 202 -21.77 -33.93 18.20
CA THR A 202 -23.20 -34.03 18.50
C THR A 202 -23.59 -33.85 19.98
N ILE A 203 -22.62 -33.67 20.89
CA ILE A 203 -22.88 -33.50 22.32
C ILE A 203 -22.97 -32.00 22.67
N PHE A 204 -24.12 -31.57 23.19
CA PHE A 204 -24.49 -30.17 23.54
C PHE A 204 -23.56 -29.43 24.54
N HIS A 205 -22.46 -30.02 25.00
CA HIS A 205 -21.63 -29.51 26.11
C HIS A 205 -20.24 -28.98 25.71
N PHE A 206 -19.89 -28.94 24.42
CA PHE A 206 -18.61 -28.36 24.00
C PHE A 206 -18.63 -26.82 24.00
N TYR A 207 -17.54 -26.24 24.50
CA TYR A 207 -17.24 -24.81 24.40
C TYR A 207 -16.27 -24.59 23.25
N ASN A 208 -16.65 -23.73 22.31
CA ASN A 208 -15.74 -23.19 21.31
C ASN A 208 -14.90 -22.09 21.95
N ASN A 209 -13.67 -21.93 21.47
CA ASN A 209 -12.80 -20.85 21.90
C ASN A 209 -12.56 -19.92 20.73
N GLU A 210 -12.71 -18.63 20.97
CA GLU A 210 -12.38 -17.57 20.02
C GLU A 210 -11.27 -16.71 20.63
N TYR A 211 -10.17 -16.58 19.91
CA TYR A 211 -9.04 -15.74 20.28
C TYR A 211 -8.98 -14.60 19.27
N ILE A 212 -9.08 -13.37 19.75
CA ILE A 212 -9.02 -12.15 18.94
C ILE A 212 -7.78 -11.38 19.39
N THR A 213 -6.89 -11.09 18.45
CA THR A 213 -5.68 -10.28 18.70
C THR A 213 -5.69 -9.07 17.78
N ASP A 214 -5.80 -7.89 18.38
CA ASP A 214 -5.80 -6.60 17.72
C ASP A 214 -4.41 -5.96 17.82
N TYR A 215 -3.74 -5.77 16.69
CA TYR A 215 -2.47 -5.06 16.58
C TYR A 215 -2.70 -3.65 16.05
N SER A 216 -2.13 -2.66 16.74
CA SER A 216 -2.11 -1.26 16.28
C SER A 216 -0.68 -0.79 16.05
N TYR A 217 -0.39 -0.33 14.83
CA TYR A 217 0.94 0.09 14.40
C TYR A 217 1.04 1.61 14.27
N LYS A 218 2.12 2.18 14.79
CA LYS A 218 2.47 3.60 14.58
C LYS A 218 3.97 3.74 14.32
N GLY A 219 4.33 4.47 13.28
CA GLY A 219 5.74 4.70 12.93
C GLY A 219 5.94 5.98 12.15
N THR A 220 7.19 6.44 12.08
CA THR A 220 7.59 7.58 11.26
C THR A 220 8.80 7.18 10.45
N ASN A 221 8.78 7.41 9.14
CA ASN A 221 9.88 7.12 8.25
C ASN A 221 10.37 8.39 7.54
N LEU A 222 11.61 8.32 7.04
CA LEU A 222 12.23 9.38 6.27
C LEU A 222 12.82 8.76 5.02
N LYS A 223 12.56 9.35 3.86
CA LYS A 223 13.14 8.93 2.59
C LYS A 223 13.86 10.08 1.93
N LEU A 224 15.05 9.81 1.42
CA LEU A 224 15.88 10.76 0.68
C LEU A 224 16.01 10.28 -0.77
N GLY A 225 16.01 11.19 -1.73
CA GLY A 225 16.09 10.86 -3.14
C GLY A 225 16.92 11.85 -3.94
N GLY A 226 17.53 11.37 -5.02
CA GLY A 226 18.28 12.17 -5.97
C GLY A 226 18.08 11.69 -7.40
N ILE A 227 18.01 12.62 -8.36
CA ILE A 227 17.92 12.35 -9.79
C ILE A 227 18.82 13.34 -10.55
N TRP A 228 19.59 12.85 -11.50
CA TRP A 228 20.48 13.63 -12.36
C TRP A 228 20.21 13.33 -13.83
N ASP A 229 19.97 14.39 -14.59
CA ASP A 229 19.70 14.35 -16.03
C ASP A 229 20.91 14.85 -16.84
N TYR A 230 21.63 13.95 -17.49
CA TYR A 230 22.64 14.33 -18.47
C TYR A 230 22.00 14.44 -19.86
N HIS A 231 22.05 15.64 -20.44
CA HIS A 231 21.54 15.90 -21.79
C HIS A 231 22.71 15.84 -22.78
N PHE A 232 22.65 14.92 -23.75
CA PHE A 232 23.64 14.88 -24.81
C PHE A 232 23.45 16.09 -25.74
N LYS A 233 24.55 16.71 -26.16
CA LYS A 233 24.50 17.77 -27.17
C LYS A 233 24.37 17.14 -28.54
N ASP A 234 23.16 16.85 -29.00
CA ASP A 234 22.96 16.40 -30.37
C ASP A 234 22.82 17.54 -31.38
N LYS A 235 23.53 17.33 -32.49
CA LYS A 235 23.81 18.29 -33.56
C LYS A 235 22.71 18.45 -34.62
N THR A 236 21.51 17.92 -34.44
CA THR A 236 20.48 17.99 -35.50
C THR A 236 19.09 18.24 -34.93
N LYS A 237 18.75 19.52 -34.78
CA LYS A 237 17.40 20.02 -34.48
C LYS A 237 16.52 19.97 -35.74
N GLU A 238 16.20 18.80 -36.27
CA GLU A 238 15.35 18.74 -37.47
C GLU A 238 13.92 18.26 -37.21
N ASN A 239 13.64 17.47 -36.15
CA ASN A 239 12.31 16.86 -35.97
C ASN A 239 11.62 17.06 -34.61
N GLY A 240 12.00 18.08 -33.82
CA GLY A 240 11.24 18.44 -32.60
C GLY A 240 11.21 17.39 -31.48
N LEU A 241 11.88 16.25 -31.65
CA LEU A 241 12.08 15.24 -30.62
C LEU A 241 13.16 15.72 -29.65
N ARG A 242 12.88 15.60 -28.35
CA ARG A 242 13.82 15.93 -27.27
C ARG A 242 15.11 15.13 -27.48
N GLY A 243 16.25 15.83 -27.45
CA GLY A 243 17.57 15.19 -27.60
C GLY A 243 17.81 14.11 -26.55
N ASP A 244 18.71 13.19 -26.87
CA ASP A 244 19.03 12.03 -26.04
C ASP A 244 19.40 12.48 -24.62
N ARG A 245 18.82 11.81 -23.61
CA ARG A 245 19.05 12.10 -22.20
C ARG A 245 19.36 10.82 -21.44
N LEU A 246 20.47 10.83 -20.71
CA LEU A 246 20.80 9.80 -19.72
C LEU A 246 20.31 10.26 -18.34
N THR A 247 19.52 9.43 -17.67
CA THR A 247 19.01 9.73 -16.32
C THR A 247 19.63 8.76 -15.33
N LEU A 248 20.27 9.28 -14.28
CA LEU A 248 20.75 8.51 -13.14
C LEU A 248 19.97 8.96 -11.90
N GLY A 249 19.58 8.04 -11.04
CA GLY A 249 18.80 8.38 -9.86
C GLY A 249 18.75 7.23 -8.87
N GLY A 250 18.53 7.60 -7.62
CA GLY A 250 18.48 6.68 -6.50
C GLY A 250 17.72 7.30 -5.34
N TYR A 251 17.25 6.44 -4.45
CA TYR A 251 16.63 6.85 -3.20
C TYR A 251 17.09 5.92 -2.10
N VAL A 252 17.00 6.39 -0.87
CA VAL A 252 17.33 5.62 0.34
C VAL A 252 16.28 5.90 1.40
N GLN A 253 15.82 4.83 2.04
CA GLN A 253 14.95 4.89 3.20
C GLN A 253 15.63 4.16 4.35
N PRO A 254 16.23 4.88 5.30
CA PRO A 254 16.77 4.26 6.50
C PRO A 254 15.71 3.48 7.27
N GLY A 255 16.13 2.40 7.94
CA GLY A 255 15.26 1.66 8.84
C GLY A 255 14.68 2.55 9.93
N PHE A 256 13.40 2.38 10.23
CA PHE A 256 12.67 3.20 11.21
C PHE A 256 11.93 2.32 12.20
N LYS A 257 11.72 2.82 13.42
CA LYS A 257 11.04 2.06 14.49
C LYS A 257 9.53 2.13 14.32
N ILE A 258 8.86 1.01 14.56
CA ILE A 258 7.40 0.91 14.62
C ILE A 258 7.03 0.54 16.05
N LYS A 259 6.15 1.34 16.65
CA LYS A 259 5.50 1.03 17.92
C LYS A 259 4.27 0.19 17.64
N THR A 260 4.13 -0.90 18.38
CA THR A 260 3.01 -1.84 18.25
C THR A 260 2.31 -1.98 19.59
N THR A 261 1.02 -1.71 19.62
CA THR A 261 0.16 -2.01 20.78
C THR A 261 -0.65 -3.25 20.44
N VAL A 262 -0.69 -4.21 21.36
CA VAL A 262 -1.38 -5.48 21.19
C VAL A 262 -2.49 -5.58 22.23
N ASN A 263 -3.71 -5.84 21.76
CA ASN A 263 -4.84 -6.16 22.62
C ASN A 263 -5.29 -7.58 22.32
N GLU A 264 -5.34 -8.42 23.34
CA GLU A 264 -5.78 -9.81 23.24
C GLU A 264 -7.12 -9.97 23.96
N GLN A 265 -8.05 -10.65 23.30
CA GLN A 265 -9.35 -11.01 23.85
C GLN A 265 -9.58 -12.50 23.62
N ILE A 266 -10.00 -13.20 24.67
CA ILE A 266 -10.34 -14.62 24.61
C ILE A 266 -11.80 -14.77 25.00
N ASN A 267 -12.62 -15.30 24.11
CA ASN A 267 -14.01 -15.61 24.37
C ASN A 267 -14.21 -17.12 24.43
N ARG A 268 -15.02 -17.58 25.39
CA ARG A 268 -15.54 -18.95 25.44
C ARG A 268 -17.01 -18.95 25.04
N ILE A 269 -17.33 -19.65 23.97
CA ILE A 269 -18.66 -19.65 23.35
C ILE A 269 -19.29 -21.03 23.49
N SER A 270 -20.50 -21.09 24.03
CA SER A 270 -21.31 -22.31 24.01
C SER A 270 -22.32 -22.24 22.86
N ASN A 271 -22.45 -23.32 22.09
CA ASN A 271 -23.45 -23.41 21.02
C ASN A 271 -24.90 -23.22 21.51
N ALA A 272 -25.17 -23.49 22.80
CA ALA A 272 -26.52 -23.37 23.39
C ALA A 272 -26.79 -22.01 24.06
N PHE A 273 -25.77 -21.26 24.47
CA PHE A 273 -25.92 -20.09 25.34
C PHE A 273 -25.15 -18.84 24.90
N GLY A 274 -24.39 -18.89 23.79
CA GLY A 274 -23.57 -17.77 23.32
C GLY A 274 -22.27 -17.59 24.12
N ILE A 275 -21.75 -16.35 24.17
CA ILE A 275 -20.52 -16.02 24.91
C ILE A 275 -20.77 -16.21 26.41
N LYS A 276 -19.99 -17.08 27.04
CA LYS A 276 -20.13 -17.41 28.46
C LYS A 276 -19.09 -16.72 29.34
N ASP A 277 -17.91 -16.42 28.80
CA ASP A 277 -16.81 -15.79 29.51
C ASP A 277 -15.89 -15.05 28.51
N SER A 278 -15.34 -13.89 28.92
CA SER A 278 -14.39 -13.11 28.13
C SER A 278 -13.27 -12.55 29.01
N ILE A 279 -12.02 -12.75 28.58
CA ILE A 279 -10.82 -12.27 29.26
C ILE A 279 -10.08 -11.30 28.32
N PHE A 280 -9.61 -10.17 28.86
CA PHE A 280 -8.92 -9.13 28.10
C PHE A 280 -7.51 -8.88 28.65
N TYR A 281 -6.53 -8.81 27.76
CA TYR A 281 -5.15 -8.43 28.04
C TYR A 281 -4.70 -7.31 27.09
N ALA A 282 -3.88 -6.38 27.58
CA ALA A 282 -3.30 -5.32 26.77
C ALA A 282 -1.80 -5.22 27.08
N ASP A 283 -0.96 -5.25 26.04
CA ASP A 283 0.50 -5.17 26.14
C ASP A 283 1.09 -4.21 25.08
N GLU A 284 2.21 -3.56 25.39
CA GLU A 284 2.88 -2.60 24.51
C GLU A 284 4.30 -3.08 24.15
N ALA A 285 4.58 -3.23 22.85
CA ALA A 285 5.88 -3.69 22.35
C ALA A 285 6.48 -2.71 21.32
N GLN A 286 7.81 -2.58 21.29
CA GLN A 286 8.53 -1.80 20.27
C GLN A 286 9.31 -2.72 19.33
N TYR A 287 9.06 -2.60 18.02
CA TYR A 287 9.76 -3.39 16.99
C TYR A 287 10.56 -2.49 16.04
N THR A 288 11.79 -2.92 15.71
CA THR A 288 12.63 -2.26 14.69
C THR A 288 12.84 -3.25 13.54
N PRO A 289 12.36 -2.97 12.31
CA PRO A 289 12.66 -3.79 11.15
C PRO A 289 14.17 -3.78 10.89
N LYS A 290 14.79 -4.97 10.80
CA LYS A 290 16.25 -5.11 10.64
C LYS A 290 16.78 -4.84 9.22
N HIS A 291 15.90 -4.65 8.23
CA HIS A 291 16.32 -4.45 6.84
C HIS A 291 15.74 -3.16 6.26
N PRO A 292 16.58 -2.25 5.72
CA PRO A 292 16.10 -1.18 4.84
C PRO A 292 15.61 -1.78 3.52
N MET A 293 14.55 -1.18 2.95
CA MET A 293 14.11 -1.41 1.58
C MET A 293 14.99 -0.65 0.60
#